data_AF-A0A1H9TN58-F1
#
_entry.id   AF-A0A1H9TN58-F1
#
_cell.length_a   1.000
_cell.length_b   1.000
_cell.length_c   1.000
_cell.angle_alpha   90.00
_cell.angle_beta   90.00
_cell.angle_gamma   90.00
#
_symmetry.space_group_name_H-M   'P 1'
#
loop_
_entity.id
_entity.type
_entity.pdbx_description
1 polymer ?
#
loop_
_entity_poly.entity_id
_entity_poly.type
_entity_poly.pdbx_seq_one_letter_code
_entity_poly.pdbx_strand_id
1 'polypeptide(L)'
;MKQYTWKNEQRKKITIFLLSLIVIIFIVAAIFGEYTKRSFRNDIKNNHFFKDKKIILSTYSQELGCNNDGYAYDGDISSVEDLINISDCVVKIKLIDADKRQKCTTSLLSKVKVLEVYKGKLLKKQNIMLLEFIEPTKNQIMSVNGYNALKEGKEYIVFLKKFKNRNYSIEHNSGEKMDTDSIYAPVSPILGKYPTNNSYKKVKTLEKKRLNQESKPYKYNTVKNYEIFTDSSKVLNKYIYIGNQVYKRYGGK
;
A
#
# COMPACT_ATOMS: atom_id res chain seq x y z
N MET A 1 -51.93 51.96 16.34
CA MET A 1 -51.56 51.37 15.03
C MET A 1 -50.08 51.55 14.65
N LYS A 2 -49.50 52.76 14.72
CA LYS A 2 -48.09 53.03 14.31
C LYS A 2 -46.99 52.27 15.07
N GLN A 3 -47.19 51.94 16.36
CA GLN A 3 -46.19 51.15 17.12
C GLN A 3 -46.12 49.67 16.71
N TYR A 4 -47.21 49.11 16.16
CA TYR A 4 -47.28 47.71 15.73
C TYR A 4 -46.56 47.51 14.38
N THR A 5 -46.69 48.48 13.47
CA THR A 5 -46.02 48.46 12.16
C THR A 5 -44.49 48.57 12.30
N TRP A 6 -44.01 49.42 13.21
CA TRP A 6 -42.58 49.58 13.47
C TRP A 6 -41.91 48.31 14.02
N LYS A 7 -42.55 47.62 14.98
CA LYS A 7 -42.02 46.33 15.50
C LYS A 7 -41.96 45.24 14.42
N ASN A 8 -42.93 45.21 13.49
CA ASN A 8 -42.93 44.26 12.39
C ASN A 8 -41.85 44.55 11.35
N GLU A 9 -41.56 45.81 11.05
CA GLU A 9 -40.44 46.19 10.17
C GLU A 9 -39.09 45.81 10.78
N GLN A 10 -38.90 46.02 12.09
CA GLN A 10 -37.68 45.64 12.79
C GLN A 10 -37.48 44.12 12.80
N ARG A 11 -38.54 43.34 13.05
CA ARG A 11 -38.48 41.87 12.96
C ARG A 11 -38.13 41.38 11.56
N LYS A 12 -38.67 42.00 10.51
CA LYS A 12 -38.33 41.69 9.11
C LYS A 12 -36.85 41.97 8.82
N LYS A 13 -36.31 43.11 9.26
CA LYS A 13 -34.89 43.46 9.09
C LYS A 13 -33.97 42.47 9.80
N ILE A 14 -34.29 42.10 11.04
CA ILE A 14 -33.53 41.08 11.80
C ILE A 14 -33.60 39.72 11.10
N THR A 15 -34.78 39.33 10.61
CA THR A 15 -34.96 38.04 9.91
C THR A 15 -34.14 38.01 8.61
N ILE A 16 -34.17 39.08 7.81
CA ILE A 16 -33.36 39.19 6.59
C ILE A 16 -31.87 39.14 6.92
N PHE A 17 -31.43 39.84 7.97
CA PHE A 17 -30.04 39.80 8.43
C PHE A 17 -29.62 38.37 8.83
N LEU A 18 -30.41 37.67 9.63
CA LEU A 18 -30.12 36.29 10.04
C LEU A 18 -30.08 35.32 8.85
N LEU A 19 -31.01 35.44 7.90
CA LEU A 19 -31.00 34.64 6.68
C LEU A 19 -29.75 34.91 5.84
N SER A 20 -29.33 36.17 5.72
CA SER A 20 -28.10 36.53 5.01
C SER A 20 -26.85 35.91 5.67
N LEU A 21 -26.81 35.90 7.00
CA LEU A 21 -25.72 35.29 7.77
C LEU A 21 -25.65 33.78 7.54
N ILE A 22 -26.80 33.09 7.56
CA ILE A 22 -26.89 31.64 7.28
C ILE A 22 -26.35 31.32 5.88
N VAL A 23 -26.75 32.10 4.87
CA VAL A 23 -26.27 31.91 3.48
C VAL A 23 -24.75 32.08 3.40
N ILE A 24 -24.18 33.09 4.08
CA ILE A 24 -22.74 33.31 4.13
C ILE A 24 -22.02 32.10 4.77
N ILE A 25 -22.57 31.54 5.86
CA ILE A 25 -22.00 30.35 6.51
C ILE A 25 -21.98 29.15 5.54
N PHE A 26 -23.06 28.92 4.78
CA PHE A 26 -23.10 27.84 3.79
C PHE A 26 -22.08 28.05 2.65
N ILE A 27 -21.91 29.29 2.18
CA ILE A 27 -20.91 29.62 1.15
C ILE A 27 -19.50 29.34 1.69
N VAL A 28 -19.18 29.80 2.90
CA VAL A 28 -17.88 29.55 3.54
C VAL A 28 -17.66 28.04 3.72
N ALA A 29 -18.66 27.30 4.20
CA ALA A 29 -18.56 25.85 4.37
C ALA A 29 -18.32 25.11 3.03
N ALA A 30 -18.99 25.53 1.95
CA ALA A 30 -18.78 24.95 0.62
C ALA A 30 -17.36 25.23 0.09
N ILE A 31 -16.86 26.46 0.28
CA ILE A 31 -15.48 26.85 -0.06
C ILE A 31 -14.48 25.99 0.74
N PHE A 32 -14.65 25.89 2.06
CA PHE A 32 -13.80 25.04 2.91
C PHE A 32 -13.86 23.57 2.49
N GLY A 33 -15.04 23.04 2.18
CA GLY A 33 -15.20 21.68 1.68
C GLY A 33 -14.42 21.41 0.39
N GLU A 34 -14.42 22.37 -0.55
CA GLU A 34 -13.64 22.28 -1.79
C GLU A 34 -12.13 22.40 -1.52
N TYR A 35 -11.68 23.27 -0.61
CA TYR A 35 -10.28 23.34 -0.18
C TYR A 35 -9.81 22.05 0.48
N THR A 36 -10.60 21.51 1.40
CA THR A 36 -10.34 20.22 2.05
C THR A 36 -10.24 19.11 1.02
N LYS A 37 -11.20 19.01 0.09
CA LYS A 37 -11.18 18.05 -1.02
C LYS A 37 -9.93 18.17 -1.90
N ARG A 38 -9.50 19.40 -2.22
CA ARG A 38 -8.28 19.65 -3.00
C ARG A 38 -7.01 19.32 -2.24
N SER A 39 -6.97 19.56 -0.93
CA SER A 39 -5.85 19.18 -0.07
C SER A 39 -5.55 17.68 -0.16
N PHE A 40 -6.59 16.84 -0.23
CA PHE A 40 -6.43 15.39 -0.39
C PHE A 40 -5.99 14.96 -1.80
N ARG A 41 -6.27 15.74 -2.86
CA ARG A 41 -5.88 15.36 -4.24
C ARG A 41 -4.36 15.41 -4.48
N ASN A 42 -3.66 16.32 -3.82
CA ASN A 42 -2.22 16.50 -4.03
C ASN A 42 -1.35 15.46 -3.31
N ASP A 43 -1.88 14.77 -2.30
CA ASP A 43 -1.16 13.68 -1.63
C ASP A 43 -1.17 12.36 -2.43
N ILE A 44 -2.08 12.23 -3.40
CA ILE A 44 -2.33 10.97 -4.13
C ILE A 44 -1.36 10.79 -5.30
N LYS A 45 -0.91 11.88 -5.92
CA LYS A 45 0.12 11.86 -6.96
C LYS A 45 1.41 12.31 -6.31
N ASN A 46 2.29 11.40 -5.93
CA ASN A 46 3.73 11.59 -6.09
C ASN A 46 4.48 10.39 -5.48
N ASN A 47 5.01 9.55 -6.35
CA ASN A 47 5.97 8.49 -6.02
C ASN A 47 7.35 9.05 -5.55
N HIS A 48 7.43 10.36 -5.28
CA HIS A 48 8.62 11.07 -4.81
C HIS A 48 9.22 10.50 -3.53
N PHE A 49 8.40 9.84 -2.70
CA PHE A 49 8.83 9.21 -1.45
C PHE A 49 9.95 8.18 -1.64
N PHE A 50 9.98 7.48 -2.78
CA PHE A 50 11.03 6.50 -3.08
C PHE A 50 12.31 7.15 -3.64
N LYS A 51 12.24 8.43 -4.06
CA LYS A 51 13.33 9.19 -4.67
C LYS A 51 13.99 10.16 -3.68
N ASP A 52 13.29 10.60 -2.63
CA ASP A 52 13.82 11.53 -1.63
C ASP A 52 14.82 10.84 -0.67
N LYS A 53 16.01 11.45 -0.54
CA LYS A 53 17.11 10.98 0.30
C LYS A 53 16.88 11.20 1.79
N LYS A 54 15.88 12.01 2.18
CA LYS A 54 15.58 12.35 3.59
C LYS A 54 14.54 11.45 4.23
N ILE A 55 13.80 10.67 3.44
CA ILE A 55 12.72 9.80 3.93
C ILE A 55 13.28 8.75 4.88
N ILE A 56 12.63 8.64 6.04
CA ILE A 56 12.97 7.68 7.09
C ILE A 56 12.25 6.35 6.83
N LEU A 57 12.89 5.23 7.14
CA LEU A 57 12.23 3.93 7.21
C LEU A 57 11.73 3.67 8.64
N SER A 58 10.53 3.12 8.75
CA SER A 58 10.06 2.41 9.94
C SER A 58 9.45 1.07 9.56
N THR A 59 9.52 0.12 10.48
CA THR A 59 8.79 -1.14 10.37
C THR A 59 7.81 -1.26 11.53
N TYR A 60 6.64 -1.81 11.28
CA TYR A 60 5.73 -2.21 12.34
C TYR A 60 5.29 -3.65 12.10
N SER A 61 5.06 -4.37 13.19
CA SER A 61 4.56 -5.73 13.13
C SER A 61 3.05 -5.70 13.09
N GLN A 62 2.47 -6.37 12.10
CA GLN A 62 1.04 -6.59 12.03
C GLN A 62 0.80 -8.08 11.80
N GLU A 63 0.05 -8.69 12.70
CA GLU A 63 -0.56 -9.99 12.41
C GLU A 63 -1.64 -9.72 11.36
N LEU A 64 -1.33 -10.00 10.10
CA LEU A 64 -2.36 -10.03 9.06
C LEU A 64 -3.31 -11.17 9.45
N GLY A 65 -4.53 -10.80 9.84
CA GLY A 65 -5.43 -11.65 10.61
C GLY A 65 -5.56 -13.07 10.06
N CYS A 66 -5.19 -14.04 10.89
CA CYS A 66 -5.27 -15.47 10.60
C CYS A 66 -6.70 -16.01 10.52
N ASN A 67 -7.73 -15.20 10.74
CA ASN A 67 -9.02 -15.75 11.14
C ASN A 67 -10.17 -15.61 10.15
N ASN A 68 -10.05 -14.92 9.00
CA ASN A 68 -11.12 -14.96 7.96
C ASN A 68 -10.72 -14.56 6.52
N ASP A 69 -9.61 -13.84 6.32
CA ASP A 69 -9.22 -13.35 4.98
C ASP A 69 -8.21 -14.26 4.25
N GLY A 70 -7.72 -15.29 4.96
CA GLY A 70 -6.84 -16.34 4.45
C GLY A 70 -5.41 -15.92 4.10
N TYR A 71 -4.95 -14.76 4.59
CA TYR A 71 -3.53 -14.41 4.62
C TYR A 71 -2.82 -15.25 5.69
N ALA A 72 -1.59 -15.68 5.42
CA ALA A 72 -0.85 -16.50 6.36
C ALA A 72 0.04 -15.64 7.25
N TYR A 73 0.16 -16.03 8.51
CA TYR A 73 1.20 -15.53 9.38
C TYR A 73 2.55 -16.10 8.93
N ASP A 74 3.57 -15.24 8.90
CA ASP A 74 4.91 -15.63 8.45
C ASP A 74 5.52 -16.75 9.30
N GLY A 75 5.07 -16.89 10.55
CA GLY A 75 5.48 -17.97 11.46
C GLY A 75 5.11 -19.37 10.97
N ASP A 76 3.95 -19.52 10.33
CA ASP A 76 3.36 -20.84 10.01
C ASP A 76 3.92 -21.42 8.71
N ILE A 77 4.47 -20.58 7.83
CA ILE A 77 5.04 -20.99 6.55
C ILE A 77 6.42 -21.59 6.79
N SER A 78 6.64 -22.89 6.61
CA SER A 78 7.96 -23.52 6.82
C SER A 78 8.66 -23.87 5.51
N SER A 79 7.91 -23.94 4.40
CA SER A 79 8.37 -24.40 3.10
C SER A 79 7.81 -23.58 1.94
N VAL A 80 8.33 -23.80 0.73
CA VAL A 80 7.73 -23.22 -0.49
C VAL A 80 6.39 -23.88 -0.80
N GLU A 81 6.21 -25.15 -0.43
CA GLU A 81 4.95 -25.88 -0.56
C GLU A 81 3.84 -25.22 0.26
N ASP A 82 4.14 -24.76 1.48
CA ASP A 82 3.17 -24.03 2.29
C ASP A 82 2.70 -22.75 1.59
N LEU A 83 3.64 -21.97 1.03
CA LEU A 83 3.33 -20.77 0.23
C LEU A 83 2.47 -21.12 -0.99
N ILE A 84 2.79 -22.19 -1.70
CA ILE A 84 2.02 -22.64 -2.86
C ILE A 84 0.61 -23.01 -2.42
N ASN A 85 0.45 -23.76 -1.33
CA ASN A 85 -0.84 -24.27 -0.87
C ASN A 85 -1.80 -23.14 -0.48
N ILE A 86 -1.33 -22.14 0.27
CA ILE A 86 -2.15 -20.99 0.70
C ILE A 86 -2.46 -19.98 -0.42
N SER A 87 -1.68 -19.98 -1.50
CA SER A 87 -1.83 -19.04 -2.62
C SER A 87 -2.98 -19.43 -3.54
N ASP A 88 -3.77 -18.45 -3.97
CA ASP A 88 -4.73 -18.63 -5.07
C ASP A 88 -3.99 -18.71 -6.42
N CYS A 89 -2.90 -17.94 -6.56
CA CYS A 89 -2.06 -17.95 -7.74
C CYS A 89 -0.58 -17.77 -7.41
N VAL A 90 0.28 -18.38 -8.23
CA VAL A 90 1.74 -18.23 -8.18
C VAL A 90 2.16 -17.80 -9.57
N VAL A 91 2.78 -16.63 -9.67
CA VAL A 91 3.04 -15.97 -10.96
C VAL A 91 4.39 -15.28 -10.96
N LYS A 92 4.99 -15.13 -12.15
CA LYS A 92 6.08 -14.21 -12.41
C LYS A 92 5.48 -12.90 -12.87
N ILE A 93 5.85 -11.80 -12.23
CA ILE A 93 5.31 -10.47 -12.54
C ILE A 93 6.42 -9.45 -12.76
N LYS A 94 6.06 -8.35 -13.40
CA LYS A 94 6.88 -7.16 -13.52
C LYS A 94 6.03 -5.92 -13.26
N LEU A 95 6.57 -4.98 -12.49
CA LEU A 95 5.96 -3.67 -12.28
C LEU A 95 5.89 -2.93 -13.63
N ILE A 96 4.70 -2.39 -13.97
CA ILE A 96 4.53 -1.68 -15.24
C ILE A 96 5.15 -0.28 -15.16
N ASP A 97 4.83 0.45 -14.09
CA ASP A 97 5.25 1.83 -13.91
C ASP A 97 5.25 2.14 -12.41
N ALA A 98 6.42 2.44 -11.85
CA ALA A 98 6.51 2.78 -10.44
C ALA A 98 5.83 4.12 -10.14
N ASP A 99 5.86 5.09 -11.05
CA ASP A 99 5.35 6.43 -10.80
C ASP A 99 3.81 6.52 -10.82
N LYS A 100 3.13 5.46 -11.29
CA LYS A 100 1.65 5.32 -11.29
C LYS A 100 1.07 4.57 -10.11
N ARG A 101 1.88 4.31 -9.08
CA ARG A 101 1.40 3.70 -7.83
C ARG A 101 0.38 4.58 -7.14
N GLN A 102 -0.63 3.95 -6.57
CA GLN A 102 -1.65 4.64 -5.79
C GLN A 102 -1.42 4.36 -4.31
N LYS A 103 -1.40 5.40 -3.50
CA LYS A 103 -1.44 5.23 -2.05
C LYS A 103 -2.83 4.75 -1.65
N CYS A 104 -2.89 3.70 -0.83
CA CYS A 104 -4.09 3.26 -0.13
C CYS A 104 -3.86 3.39 1.38
N THR A 105 -4.92 3.25 2.18
CA THR A 105 -4.79 3.16 3.64
C THR A 105 -3.85 1.99 3.98
N THR A 106 -2.73 2.26 4.65
CA THR A 106 -1.72 1.26 5.08
C THR A 106 -1.02 0.47 3.98
N SER A 107 -1.17 0.84 2.71
CA SER A 107 -0.61 0.07 1.59
C SER A 107 -0.39 0.90 0.32
N LEU A 108 0.22 0.27 -0.67
CA LEU A 108 0.49 0.84 -1.99
C LEU A 108 -0.06 -0.09 -3.05
N LEU A 109 -0.87 0.44 -3.95
CA LEU A 109 -1.45 -0.32 -5.05
C LEU A 109 -0.61 -0.12 -6.31
N SER A 110 -0.08 -1.22 -6.83
CA SER A 110 0.82 -1.26 -7.97
C SER A 110 0.20 -2.01 -9.14
N LYS A 111 0.23 -1.44 -10.34
CA LYS A 111 -0.14 -2.16 -11.56
C LYS A 111 1.04 -3.02 -12.03
N VAL A 112 0.81 -4.32 -12.15
CA VAL A 112 1.82 -5.29 -12.56
C VAL A 112 1.33 -6.10 -13.75
N LYS A 113 2.27 -6.53 -14.59
CA LYS A 113 2.02 -7.42 -15.72
C LYS A 113 2.43 -8.83 -15.36
N VAL A 114 1.54 -9.79 -15.57
CA VAL A 114 1.81 -11.22 -15.44
C VAL A 114 2.66 -11.68 -16.62
N LEU A 115 3.86 -12.17 -16.34
CA LEU A 115 4.80 -12.69 -17.34
C LEU A 115 4.65 -14.19 -17.52
N GLU A 116 4.47 -14.92 -16.42
CA GLU A 116 4.27 -16.37 -16.39
C GLU A 116 3.33 -16.75 -15.25
N VAL A 117 2.62 -17.87 -15.42
CA VAL A 117 1.67 -18.40 -14.45
C VAL A 117 2.08 -19.82 -14.10
N TYR A 118 2.35 -20.07 -12.82
CA TYR A 118 2.74 -21.38 -12.29
C TYR A 118 1.59 -22.07 -11.53
N LYS A 119 0.66 -21.28 -10.97
CA LYS A 119 -0.58 -21.74 -10.32
C LYS A 119 -1.68 -20.69 -10.48
N GLY A 120 -2.93 -21.14 -10.61
CA GLY A 120 -4.13 -20.29 -10.59
C GLY A 120 -4.72 -20.01 -11.97
N LYS A 121 -5.74 -19.14 -12.02
CA LYS A 121 -6.51 -18.83 -13.25
C LYS A 121 -6.10 -17.54 -13.96
N LEU A 122 -5.06 -16.86 -13.48
CA LEU A 122 -4.55 -15.67 -14.15
C LEU A 122 -4.00 -16.03 -15.53
N LEU A 123 -4.04 -15.09 -16.47
CA LEU A 123 -3.55 -15.27 -17.82
C LEU A 123 -2.18 -14.61 -18.02
N LYS A 124 -1.34 -15.21 -18.86
CA LYS A 124 -0.08 -14.59 -19.31
C LYS A 124 -0.38 -13.27 -20.02
N LYS A 125 0.44 -12.24 -19.78
CA LYS A 125 0.27 -10.84 -20.23
C LYS A 125 -0.92 -10.09 -19.62
N GLN A 126 -1.72 -10.71 -18.76
CA GLN A 126 -2.76 -10.01 -18.01
C GLN A 126 -2.14 -8.95 -17.09
N ASN A 127 -2.81 -7.81 -16.95
CA ASN A 127 -2.47 -6.83 -15.93
C ASN A 127 -3.33 -7.07 -14.70
N ILE A 128 -2.72 -7.04 -13.53
CA ILE A 128 -3.40 -7.13 -12.24
C ILE A 128 -2.95 -5.97 -11.35
N MET A 129 -3.70 -5.74 -10.29
CA MET A 129 -3.36 -4.74 -9.28
C MET A 129 -2.86 -5.48 -8.05
N LEU A 130 -1.64 -5.14 -7.63
CA LEU A 130 -0.97 -5.74 -6.50
C LEU A 130 -1.01 -4.78 -5.32
N LEU A 131 -1.60 -5.21 -4.22
CA LEU A 131 -1.52 -4.53 -2.93
C LEU A 131 -0.17 -4.86 -2.30
N GLU A 132 0.66 -3.84 -2.11
CA GLU A 132 1.97 -3.93 -1.49
C GLU A 132 1.88 -3.46 -0.04
N PHE A 133 2.44 -4.24 0.90
CA PHE A 133 2.36 -3.96 2.34
C PHE A 133 3.38 -2.91 2.81
N ILE A 134 3.33 -1.75 2.17
CA ILE A 134 4.20 -0.61 2.43
C ILE A 134 3.43 0.68 2.22
N GLU A 135 3.55 1.60 3.17
CA GLU A 135 2.86 2.88 3.14
C GLU A 135 3.87 4.02 3.10
N PRO A 136 3.94 4.77 1.99
CA PRO A 136 4.64 6.04 1.99
C PRO A 136 3.79 7.13 2.68
N THR A 137 4.44 7.92 3.53
CA THR A 137 3.90 9.12 4.19
C THR A 137 4.82 10.30 3.91
N LYS A 138 4.43 11.52 4.33
CA LYS A 138 5.15 12.77 4.02
C LYS A 138 6.67 12.70 4.26
N ASN A 139 7.12 12.07 5.33
CA ASN A 139 8.51 12.04 5.76
C ASN A 139 9.05 10.62 5.99
N GLN A 140 8.23 9.59 5.79
CA GLN A 140 8.54 8.24 6.24
C GLN A 140 7.91 7.18 5.33
N ILE A 141 8.60 6.06 5.19
CA ILE A 141 8.07 4.83 4.61
C ILE A 141 7.82 3.86 5.76
N MET A 142 6.56 3.48 5.93
CA MET A 142 6.12 2.51 6.91
C MET A 142 5.96 1.15 6.24
N SER A 143 6.70 0.16 6.72
CA SER A 143 6.72 -1.18 6.17
C SER A 143 6.03 -2.15 7.13
N VAL A 144 5.06 -2.91 6.62
CA VAL A 144 4.40 -3.99 7.38
C VAL A 144 5.32 -5.20 7.42
N ASN A 145 5.69 -5.65 8.62
CA ASN A 145 6.56 -6.80 8.85
C ASN A 145 7.89 -6.75 8.06
N GLY A 146 8.31 -5.58 7.57
CA GLY A 146 9.53 -5.46 6.77
C GLY A 146 9.37 -5.67 5.27
N TYR A 147 8.15 -5.74 4.71
CA TYR A 147 7.95 -5.77 3.26
C TYR A 147 8.56 -4.51 2.60
N ASN A 148 9.30 -4.70 1.51
CA ASN A 148 9.74 -3.58 0.65
C ASN A 148 9.02 -3.58 -0.71
N ALA A 149 8.77 -2.39 -1.27
CA ALA A 149 8.11 -2.24 -2.56
C ALA A 149 8.81 -2.99 -3.70
N LEU A 150 8.04 -3.42 -4.70
CA LEU A 150 8.56 -3.90 -5.98
C LEU A 150 9.44 -2.82 -6.61
N LYS A 151 10.44 -3.25 -7.37
CA LYS A 151 11.38 -2.35 -8.04
C LYS A 151 11.11 -2.35 -9.53
N GLU A 152 11.13 -1.16 -10.10
CA GLU A 152 11.02 -0.99 -11.55
C GLU A 152 12.15 -1.73 -12.27
N GLY A 153 11.84 -2.27 -13.44
CA GLY A 153 12.78 -3.07 -14.23
C GLY A 153 13.07 -4.48 -13.69
N LYS A 154 12.71 -4.80 -12.44
CA LYS A 154 12.88 -6.15 -11.87
C LYS A 154 11.64 -7.02 -12.06
N GLU A 155 11.89 -8.32 -12.20
CA GLU A 155 10.86 -9.36 -12.23
C GLU A 155 10.85 -10.11 -10.91
N TYR A 156 9.67 -10.57 -10.51
CA TYR A 156 9.46 -11.23 -9.23
C TYR A 156 8.59 -12.46 -9.40
N ILE A 157 8.95 -13.53 -8.71
CA ILE A 157 8.04 -14.63 -8.40
C ILE A 157 7.23 -14.20 -7.17
N VAL A 158 5.91 -14.24 -7.27
CA VAL A 158 5.01 -13.85 -6.19
C VAL A 158 3.96 -14.92 -5.92
N PHE A 159 3.66 -15.07 -4.65
CA PHE A 159 2.68 -15.99 -4.08
C PHE A 159 1.50 -15.15 -3.62
N LEU A 160 0.39 -15.22 -4.36
CA LEU A 160 -0.68 -14.24 -4.27
C LEU A 160 -1.99 -14.88 -3.80
N LYS A 161 -2.72 -14.10 -3.02
CA LYS A 161 -4.13 -14.33 -2.71
C LYS A 161 -4.97 -13.25 -3.34
N LYS A 162 -6.15 -13.62 -3.85
CA LYS A 162 -7.13 -12.64 -4.31
C LYS A 162 -7.64 -11.86 -3.10
N PHE A 163 -7.54 -10.54 -3.17
CA PHE A 163 -7.96 -9.67 -2.07
C PHE A 163 -9.49 -9.55 -2.09
N LYS A 164 -10.16 -10.13 -1.10
CA LYS A 164 -11.63 -10.21 -1.02
C LYS A 164 -12.21 -9.18 -0.05
N ASN A 165 -11.79 -7.92 -0.13
CA ASN A 165 -12.43 -6.87 0.67
C ASN A 165 -13.32 -5.99 -0.22
N ARG A 166 -14.64 -6.14 -0.06
CA ARG A 166 -15.65 -5.35 -0.80
C ARG A 166 -15.65 -3.86 -0.40
N ASN A 167 -15.04 -3.51 0.73
CA ASN A 167 -14.98 -2.13 1.23
C ASN A 167 -13.74 -1.37 0.74
N TYR A 168 -12.84 -2.01 -0.02
CA TYR A 168 -11.86 -1.29 -0.83
C TYR A 168 -12.56 -0.70 -2.05
N SER A 169 -13.42 0.30 -1.82
CA SER A 169 -13.87 1.19 -2.88
C SER A 169 -12.68 2.06 -3.27
N ILE A 170 -11.88 1.58 -4.21
CA ILE A 170 -10.90 2.44 -4.87
C ILE A 170 -11.71 3.37 -5.77
N GLU A 171 -12.20 4.48 -5.21
CA GLU A 171 -12.67 5.59 -6.02
C GLU A 171 -11.48 6.15 -6.78
N HIS A 172 -11.30 5.61 -7.98
CA HIS A 172 -10.39 6.15 -8.96
C HIS A 172 -10.85 7.57 -9.30
N ASN A 173 -10.04 8.57 -8.95
CA ASN A 173 -10.20 9.95 -9.45
C ASN A 173 -10.10 10.05 -10.99
N SER A 174 -9.86 8.94 -11.71
CA SER A 174 -9.88 8.84 -13.17
C SER A 174 -11.22 8.38 -13.78
N GLY A 175 -12.24 8.06 -12.96
CA GLY A 175 -13.53 7.56 -13.46
C GLY A 175 -13.52 6.11 -13.97
N GLU A 176 -12.38 5.42 -13.92
CA GLU A 176 -12.28 4.00 -14.25
C GLU A 176 -12.72 3.16 -13.04
N LYS A 177 -13.83 2.43 -13.16
CA LYS A 177 -14.17 1.38 -12.19
C LYS A 177 -13.12 0.29 -12.29
N MET A 178 -12.25 0.21 -11.28
CA MET A 178 -11.38 -0.94 -11.13
C MET A 178 -12.23 -2.13 -10.72
N ASP A 179 -12.14 -3.21 -11.50
CA ASP A 179 -12.72 -4.47 -11.11
C ASP A 179 -11.98 -4.99 -9.88
N THR A 180 -12.66 -5.00 -8.73
CA THR A 180 -12.14 -5.53 -7.47
C THR A 180 -11.71 -6.99 -7.61
N ASP A 181 -12.22 -7.70 -8.63
CA ASP A 181 -11.81 -9.08 -8.91
C ASP A 181 -10.37 -9.21 -9.43
N SER A 182 -9.71 -8.09 -9.75
CA SER A 182 -8.33 -8.04 -10.26
C SER A 182 -7.30 -7.59 -9.22
N ILE A 183 -7.68 -7.50 -7.93
CA ILE A 183 -6.77 -7.11 -6.85
C ILE A 183 -6.23 -8.35 -6.14
N TYR A 184 -4.91 -8.40 -6.03
CA TYR A 184 -4.18 -9.46 -5.36
C TYR A 184 -3.22 -8.88 -4.34
N ALA A 185 -2.90 -9.65 -3.31
CA ALA A 185 -1.87 -9.29 -2.35
C ALA A 185 -0.94 -10.50 -2.12
N PRO A 186 0.34 -10.29 -1.77
CA PRO A 186 1.19 -11.37 -1.33
C PRO A 186 0.56 -12.12 -0.15
N VAL A 187 0.64 -13.44 -0.15
CA VAL A 187 0.11 -14.28 0.96
C VAL A 187 0.80 -14.01 2.30
N SER A 188 2.00 -13.44 2.24
CA SER A 188 2.89 -13.12 3.36
C SER A 188 3.69 -11.86 3.01
N PRO A 189 3.86 -10.88 3.94
CA PRO A 189 4.69 -9.70 3.70
C PRO A 189 6.17 -10.03 3.48
N ILE A 190 6.72 -10.99 4.23
CA ILE A 190 8.16 -11.30 4.13
C ILE A 190 8.40 -12.36 3.06
N LEU A 191 7.58 -13.41 3.01
CA LEU A 191 7.82 -14.63 2.23
C LEU A 191 6.98 -14.69 0.94
N GLY A 192 6.09 -13.73 0.70
CA GLY A 192 5.18 -13.76 -0.46
C GLY A 192 5.81 -13.31 -1.79
N LYS A 193 7.05 -12.81 -1.80
CA LYS A 193 7.72 -12.36 -3.03
C LYS A 193 9.22 -12.64 -3.04
N TYR A 194 9.74 -12.91 -4.23
CA TYR A 194 11.17 -13.09 -4.47
C TYR A 194 11.57 -12.53 -5.84
N PRO A 195 12.63 -11.71 -5.95
CA PRO A 195 13.16 -11.33 -7.25
C PRO A 195 13.62 -12.58 -8.02
N THR A 196 13.43 -12.59 -9.34
CA THR A 196 13.87 -13.70 -10.20
C THR A 196 15.39 -13.77 -10.32
N ASN A 197 16.10 -12.68 -10.01
CA ASN A 197 17.55 -12.70 -9.86
C ASN A 197 17.93 -13.04 -8.41
N ASN A 198 19.17 -13.51 -8.20
CA ASN A 198 19.68 -13.87 -6.87
C ASN A 198 19.84 -12.68 -5.89
N SER A 199 19.21 -11.52 -6.13
CA SER A 199 19.27 -10.37 -5.21
C SER A 199 18.52 -10.58 -3.90
N TYR A 200 17.67 -11.61 -3.78
CA TYR A 200 17.10 -12.02 -2.49
C TYR A 200 18.15 -12.46 -1.46
N LYS A 201 19.39 -12.75 -1.88
CA LYS A 201 20.52 -13.03 -0.98
C LYS A 201 21.24 -11.76 -0.51
N LYS A 202 20.99 -10.61 -1.17
CA LYS A 202 21.68 -9.33 -0.90
C LYS A 202 20.92 -8.51 0.14
N VAL A 203 20.54 -9.16 1.23
CA VAL A 203 19.82 -8.58 2.38
C VAL A 203 20.60 -8.87 3.65
N LYS A 204 20.55 -7.94 4.61
CA LYS A 204 21.22 -8.06 5.91
C LYS A 204 20.25 -7.69 7.01
N THR A 205 20.51 -8.19 8.22
CA THR A 205 19.81 -7.72 9.41
C THR A 205 20.11 -6.25 9.65
N LEU A 206 19.10 -5.52 10.12
CA LEU A 206 19.18 -4.12 10.49
C LEU A 206 19.18 -3.98 12.00
N GLU A 207 19.69 -2.87 12.51
CA GLU A 207 19.68 -2.61 13.95
C GLU A 207 18.27 -2.26 14.44
N LYS A 208 17.74 -3.01 15.40
CA LYS A 208 16.40 -2.83 15.97
C LYS A 208 16.12 -1.38 16.40
N LYS A 209 17.03 -0.78 17.19
CA LYS A 209 16.90 0.61 17.68
C LYS A 209 16.72 1.62 16.55
N ARG A 210 17.36 1.38 15.40
CA ARG A 210 17.29 2.28 14.23
C ARG A 210 16.05 2.05 13.38
N LEU A 211 15.49 0.83 13.39
CA LEU A 211 14.19 0.52 12.77
C LEU A 211 13.02 1.09 13.57
N ASN A 212 13.10 1.01 14.90
CA ASN A 212 12.13 1.56 15.84
C ASN A 212 12.27 3.08 16.04
N GLN A 213 13.21 3.73 15.35
CA GLN A 213 13.51 5.15 15.46
C GLN A 213 13.95 5.62 16.87
N GLU A 214 14.37 4.70 17.73
CA GLU A 214 14.91 4.96 19.07
C GLU A 214 16.32 5.58 19.01
N SER A 215 17.05 5.37 17.90
CA SER A 215 18.33 6.02 17.63
C SER A 215 18.56 6.18 16.12
N LYS A 216 19.16 7.30 15.71
CA LYS A 216 19.57 7.65 14.32
C LYS A 216 18.88 6.77 13.24
N PRO A 217 17.62 7.07 12.89
CA PRO A 217 16.79 6.15 12.12
C PRO A 217 17.37 5.88 10.74
N TYR A 218 17.05 4.71 10.17
CA TYR A 218 17.48 4.40 8.80
C TYR A 218 16.81 5.35 7.82
N LYS A 219 17.61 5.90 6.89
CA LYS A 219 17.08 6.57 5.70
C LYS A 219 16.66 5.50 4.71
N TYR A 220 15.46 5.57 4.17
CA TYR A 220 14.96 4.56 3.24
C TYR A 220 15.90 4.36 2.05
N ASN A 221 16.48 5.43 1.51
CA ASN A 221 17.42 5.35 0.37
C ASN A 221 18.68 4.50 0.65
N THR A 222 19.08 4.26 1.91
CA THR A 222 20.22 3.38 2.24
C THR A 222 19.86 1.90 2.19
N VAL A 223 18.58 1.58 2.31
CA VAL A 223 18.05 0.21 2.37
C VAL A 223 17.09 -0.12 1.24
N LYS A 224 16.75 0.85 0.36
CA LYS A 224 15.78 0.70 -0.75
C LYS A 224 16.04 -0.48 -1.67
N ASN A 225 17.29 -0.94 -1.75
CA ASN A 225 17.69 -2.05 -2.60
C ASN A 225 17.40 -3.43 -1.98
N TYR A 226 17.14 -3.50 -0.68
CA TYR A 226 16.79 -4.74 0.03
C TYR A 226 15.40 -5.20 -0.38
N GLU A 227 15.14 -6.50 -0.34
CA GLU A 227 13.83 -7.05 -0.65
C GLU A 227 12.89 -7.07 0.57
N ILE A 228 13.49 -7.17 1.76
CA ILE A 228 12.84 -7.12 3.08
C ILE A 228 13.68 -6.30 4.08
N PHE A 229 13.07 -5.83 5.15
CA PHE A 229 13.70 -5.15 6.30
C PHE A 229 13.46 -5.95 7.57
N THR A 230 14.51 -6.40 8.25
CA THR A 230 14.34 -7.15 9.48
C THR A 230 15.54 -6.96 10.40
N ASP A 231 15.30 -6.93 11.70
CA ASP A 231 16.31 -7.01 12.76
C ASP A 231 16.59 -8.45 13.22
N SER A 232 15.81 -9.42 12.74
CA SER A 232 15.88 -10.81 13.16
C SER A 232 16.65 -11.67 12.17
N SER A 233 17.77 -12.24 12.62
CA SER A 233 18.55 -13.20 11.84
C SER A 233 17.74 -14.46 11.51
N LYS A 234 16.85 -14.89 12.41
CA LYS A 234 15.93 -16.02 12.18
C LYS A 234 15.01 -15.75 10.99
N VAL A 235 14.40 -14.57 10.92
CA VAL A 235 13.52 -14.14 9.82
C VAL A 235 14.31 -14.05 8.52
N LEU A 236 15.50 -13.44 8.56
CA LEU A 236 16.38 -13.33 7.39
C LEU A 236 16.78 -14.71 6.83
N ASN A 237 17.21 -15.62 7.71
CA ASN A 237 17.62 -16.97 7.33
C ASN A 237 16.44 -17.75 6.74
N LYS A 238 15.24 -17.62 7.32
CA LYS A 238 14.01 -18.22 6.79
C LYS A 238 13.68 -17.69 5.39
N TYR A 239 13.74 -16.37 5.20
CA TYR A 239 13.53 -15.74 3.89
C TYR A 239 14.52 -16.25 2.85
N ILE A 240 15.82 -16.31 3.17
CA ILE A 240 16.85 -16.81 2.27
C ILE A 240 16.66 -18.31 1.97
N TYR A 241 16.35 -19.11 2.98
CA TYR A 241 16.10 -20.54 2.83
C TYR A 241 14.95 -20.83 1.84
N ILE A 242 13.79 -20.20 2.06
CA ILE A 242 12.65 -20.34 1.15
C ILE A 242 12.98 -19.74 -0.22
N GLY A 243 13.67 -18.60 -0.27
CA GLY A 243 14.12 -17.98 -1.52
C GLY A 243 15.00 -18.88 -2.39
N ASN A 244 15.87 -19.70 -1.77
CA ASN A 244 16.64 -20.71 -2.50
C ASN A 244 15.73 -21.77 -3.13
N GLN A 245 14.69 -22.21 -2.43
CA GLN A 245 13.73 -23.17 -2.97
C GLN A 245 12.91 -22.59 -4.12
N VAL A 246 12.43 -21.35 -3.97
CA VAL A 246 11.72 -20.60 -5.01
C VAL A 246 12.60 -20.44 -6.25
N TYR A 247 13.85 -20.03 -6.08
CA TYR A 247 14.79 -19.86 -7.19
C TYR A 247 15.10 -21.19 -7.90
N LYS A 248 15.31 -22.27 -7.14
CA LYS A 248 15.50 -23.61 -7.73
C LYS A 248 14.29 -24.05 -8.56
N ARG A 249 13.08 -23.73 -8.12
CA ARG A 249 11.84 -24.17 -8.75
C ARG A 249 11.41 -23.30 -9.95
N TYR A 250 11.65 -21.99 -9.87
CA TYR A 250 11.11 -21.01 -10.82
C TYR A 250 12.14 -20.03 -11.41
N GLY A 251 13.34 -19.92 -10.83
CA GLY A 251 14.33 -18.89 -11.19
C GLY A 251 15.17 -19.17 -12.44
N GLY A 252 15.09 -20.38 -13.01
CA GLY A 252 15.80 -20.80 -14.22
C GLY A 252 14.95 -20.85 -15.50
N LYS A 253 13.75 -20.24 -15.49
CA LYS A 253 12.82 -20.22 -16.63
C LYS A 253 12.52 -18.79 -17.09
#